data_AF-A0A0U2PCX6-F1
#
_entry.id   AF-A0A0U2PCX6-F1
#
_cell.length_a   1.000
_cell.length_b   1.000
_cell.length_c   1.000
_cell.angle_alpha   90.00
_cell.angle_beta   90.00
_cell.angle_gamma   90.00
#
_symmetry.space_group_name_H-M   'P 1'
#
loop_
_entity.id
_entity.type
_entity.pdbx_description
1 polymer ?
#
loop_
_entity_poly.entity_id
_entity_poly.type
_entity_poly.pdbx_seq_one_letter_code
_entity_poly.pdbx_strand_id
1 'polypeptide(L)'
;MHSLLVSAGLLSIVVGLVHSALGEFLIFKKLRNNSVVPNVAVPPIRERNIRILWATWHLASILGFAMGAILIQLAEMSVPPAFVVQPIAFSMAMAGALVCYATNGRHPGWAGLLGVAVLCWLA
;
A
#
# COMPACT_ATOMS: atom_id res chain seq x y z
N MET A 1 12.25 -4.70 21.48
CA MET A 1 12.04 -4.58 20.02
C MET A 1 11.45 -5.86 19.46
N HIS A 2 10.20 -5.81 19.00
CA HIS A 2 9.53 -6.92 18.32
C HIS A 2 9.97 -7.00 16.86
N SER A 3 10.88 -7.92 16.54
CA SER A 3 11.49 -8.06 15.20
C SER A 3 10.45 -8.29 14.09
N LEU A 4 9.33 -8.95 14.41
CA LEU A 4 8.22 -9.18 13.49
C LEU A 4 7.47 -7.89 13.15
N LEU A 5 7.21 -7.01 14.13
CA LEU A 5 6.56 -5.71 13.87
C LEU A 5 7.48 -4.76 13.10
N VAL A 6 8.78 -4.76 13.39
CA VAL A 6 9.76 -4.01 12.57
C VAL A 6 9.73 -4.51 11.14
N SER A 7 9.74 -5.82 10.94
CA SER A 7 9.70 -6.45 9.61
C SER A 7 8.39 -6.13 8.88
N ALA A 8 7.25 -6.19 9.57
CA ALA A 8 5.94 -5.81 9.04
C ALA A 8 5.91 -4.34 8.61
N GLY A 9 6.46 -3.45 9.45
CA GLY A 9 6.50 -2.03 9.18
C GLY A 9 7.41 -1.68 8.00
N LEU A 10 8.62 -2.25 7.94
CA LEU A 10 9.53 -2.09 6.80
C LEU A 10 8.94 -2.65 5.50
N LEU A 11 8.29 -3.82 5.56
CA LEU A 11 7.62 -4.40 4.40
C LEU A 11 6.49 -3.48 3.90
N SER A 12 5.68 -2.93 4.81
CA SER A 12 4.62 -1.97 4.45
C SER A 12 5.18 -0.73 3.74
N ILE A 13 6.33 -0.22 4.21
CA ILE A 13 7.03 0.90 3.57
C ILE A 13 7.53 0.51 2.18
N VAL A 14 8.18 -0.64 2.04
CA VAL A 14 8.67 -1.12 0.73
C VAL A 14 7.51 -1.31 -0.25
N VAL A 15 6.40 -1.91 0.19
CA VAL A 15 5.20 -2.09 -0.64
C VAL A 15 4.65 -0.73 -1.08
N GLY A 16 4.53 0.25 -0.18
CA GLY A 16 4.09 1.61 -0.54
C GLY A 16 5.02 2.30 -1.53
N LEU A 17 6.34 2.17 -1.37
CA LEU A 17 7.35 2.76 -2.26
C LEU A 17 7.24 2.15 -3.66
N VAL A 18 7.25 0.82 -3.73
CA VAL A 18 7.13 0.07 -4.99
C VAL A 18 5.80 0.37 -5.67
N HIS A 19 4.70 0.41 -4.92
CA HIS A 19 3.39 0.73 -5.46
C HIS A 19 3.38 2.13 -6.10
N SER A 20 3.78 3.18 -5.38
CA SER A 20 3.86 4.54 -5.91
C SER A 20 4.78 4.65 -7.12
N ALA A 21 6.01 4.14 -7.00
CA ALA A 21 7.01 4.27 -8.06
C ALA A 21 6.56 3.55 -9.33
N LEU A 22 6.14 2.28 -9.23
CA LEU A 22 5.75 1.51 -10.41
C LEU A 22 4.50 2.06 -11.08
N GLY A 23 3.48 2.51 -10.33
CA GLY A 23 2.31 3.13 -10.94
C GLY A 23 2.65 4.40 -11.71
N GLU A 24 3.50 5.24 -11.12
CA GLU A 24 3.97 6.47 -11.75
C GLU A 24 4.74 6.16 -13.05
N PHE A 25 5.70 5.24 -13.02
CA PHE A 25 6.51 4.92 -14.20
C PHE A 25 5.75 4.14 -15.29
N LEU A 26 4.91 3.18 -14.92
CA LEU A 26 4.27 2.27 -15.86
C LEU A 26 3.00 2.86 -16.48
N ILE A 27 2.24 3.64 -15.71
CA ILE A 27 0.90 4.12 -16.07
C ILE A 27 0.92 5.65 -16.24
N PHE A 28 1.10 6.39 -15.14
CA PHE A 28 0.71 7.80 -15.09
C PHE A 28 1.67 8.74 -15.80
N LYS A 29 2.97 8.41 -15.86
CA LYS A 29 3.95 9.15 -16.67
C LYS A 29 3.57 9.21 -18.15
N LYS A 30 2.86 8.20 -18.67
CA LYS A 30 2.38 8.16 -20.07
C LYS A 30 1.11 8.97 -20.28
N LEU A 31 0.43 9.38 -19.19
CA LEU A 31 -0.85 10.09 -19.19
C LEU A 31 -0.71 11.57 -18.82
N ARG A 32 0.50 12.11 -18.89
CA ARG A 32 0.79 13.51 -18.56
C ARG A 32 1.62 14.16 -19.66
N ASN A 33 1.37 15.44 -19.88
CA ASN A 33 2.11 16.29 -20.80
C ASN A 33 2.57 17.55 -20.05
N ASN A 34 3.88 17.66 -19.81
CA ASN A 34 4.53 18.77 -19.09
C ASN A 34 3.87 19.14 -17.75
N SER A 35 3.39 18.14 -17.00
CA SER A 35 2.79 18.30 -15.68
C SER A 35 3.22 17.17 -14.73
N VAL A 36 3.04 17.38 -13.42
CA VAL A 36 3.23 16.31 -12.42
C VAL A 36 2.02 15.38 -12.43
N VAL A 37 0.82 15.96 -12.33
CA VAL A 37 -0.46 15.25 -12.32
C VAL A 37 -0.88 14.90 -13.76
N PRO A 38 -1.38 13.69 -14.03
CA PRO A 38 -1.93 13.32 -15.33
C PRO A 38 -2.98 14.30 -15.84
N ASN A 39 -2.82 14.75 -17.09
CA ASN A 39 -3.69 15.71 -17.77
C ASN A 39 -4.09 15.27 -19.18
N VAL A 40 -3.72 14.05 -19.59
CA VAL A 40 -4.11 13.46 -20.87
C VAL A 40 -5.26 12.47 -20.64
N ALA A 41 -6.42 12.74 -21.24
CA ALA A 41 -7.56 11.83 -21.22
C ALA A 41 -7.33 10.63 -22.15
N VAL A 42 -7.83 9.45 -21.76
CA VAL A 42 -7.79 8.24 -22.59
C VAL A 42 -9.22 7.73 -22.71
N PRO A 43 -9.92 8.05 -23.81
CA PRO A 43 -11.31 7.60 -24.00
C PRO A 43 -11.45 6.08 -23.80
N PRO A 44 -12.47 5.63 -23.05
CA PRO A 44 -13.63 6.38 -22.54
C PRO A 44 -13.41 7.12 -21.21
N ILE A 45 -12.22 7.03 -20.61
CA ILE A 45 -11.91 7.61 -19.29
C ILE A 45 -11.57 9.10 -19.42
N ARG A 46 -12.37 9.94 -18.76
CA ARG A 46 -12.15 11.39 -18.69
C ARG A 46 -10.93 11.75 -17.85
N GLU A 47 -10.28 12.88 -18.14
CA GLU A 47 -9.12 13.38 -17.40
C GLU A 47 -9.35 13.39 -15.88
N ARG A 48 -10.49 13.92 -15.41
CA ARG A 48 -10.84 13.94 -13.97
C ARG A 48 -10.79 12.55 -13.33
N ASN A 49 -11.21 11.51 -14.05
CA ASN A 49 -11.21 10.14 -13.56
C ASN A 49 -9.77 9.60 -13.46
N ILE A 50 -8.90 9.94 -14.43
CA ILE A 50 -7.48 9.59 -14.37
C ILE A 50 -6.80 10.30 -13.19
N ARG A 51 -7.15 11.55 -12.93
CA ARG A 51 -6.60 12.33 -11.81
C ARG A 51 -6.97 11.74 -10.45
N ILE A 52 -8.21 11.27 -10.26
CA ILE A 52 -8.58 10.59 -9.01
C ILE A 52 -7.93 9.20 -8.91
N LEU A 53 -7.76 8.48 -10.01
CA LEU A 53 -6.99 7.22 -10.02
C LEU A 53 -5.53 7.46 -9.61
N TRP A 54 -4.89 8.51 -10.13
CA TRP A 54 -3.54 8.91 -9.73
C TRP A 54 -3.47 9.29 -8.24
N ALA A 55 -4.40 10.11 -7.77
CA ALA A 55 -4.43 10.54 -6.38
C ALA A 55 -4.65 9.36 -5.42
N THR A 56 -5.59 8.47 -5.72
CA THR A 56 -5.89 7.28 -4.89
C THR A 56 -4.74 6.28 -4.88
N TRP A 57 -3.99 6.17 -5.97
CA TRP A 57 -2.77 5.36 -6.06
C TRP A 57 -1.69 5.81 -5.07
N HIS A 58 -1.38 7.11 -5.05
CA HIS A 58 -0.42 7.66 -4.08
C HIS A 58 -0.97 7.69 -2.65
N LEU A 59 -2.27 7.97 -2.48
CA LEU A 59 -2.92 7.94 -1.17
C LEU A 59 -2.77 6.57 -0.49
N ALA A 60 -2.96 5.47 -1.23
CA ALA A 60 -2.74 4.12 -0.70
C ALA A 60 -1.29 3.91 -0.23
N SER A 61 -0.31 4.48 -0.94
CA SER A 61 1.10 4.41 -0.54
C SER A 61 1.37 5.20 0.74
N ILE A 62 0.80 6.40 0.87
CA ILE A 62 0.90 7.24 2.06
C ILE A 62 0.29 6.54 3.27
N LEU A 63 -0.87 5.91 3.12
CA LEU A 63 -1.48 5.11 4.18
C LEU A 63 -0.61 3.90 4.53
N GLY A 64 -0.02 3.23 3.54
CA GLY A 64 0.97 2.16 3.77
C GLY A 64 2.19 2.61 4.56
N PHE A 65 2.71 3.82 4.29
CA PHE A 65 3.80 4.42 5.07
C PHE A 65 3.37 4.73 6.50
N ALA A 66 2.19 5.29 6.69
CA ALA A 66 1.65 5.57 8.02
C ALA A 66 1.51 4.28 8.85
N MET A 67 0.94 3.22 8.27
CA MET A 67 0.84 1.92 8.94
C MET A 67 2.23 1.35 9.25
N GLY A 68 3.18 1.49 8.33
CA GLY A 68 4.55 1.04 8.55
C GLY A 68 5.25 1.77 9.71
N ALA A 69 5.10 3.09 9.77
CA ALA A 69 5.64 3.91 10.86
C ALA A 69 4.97 3.61 12.21
N ILE A 70 3.66 3.34 12.22
CA ILE A 70 2.95 2.90 13.43
C ILE A 70 3.51 1.55 13.90
N LEU A 71 3.64 0.56 13.02
CA LEU A 71 4.14 -0.77 13.37
C LEU A 71 5.58 -0.73 13.92
N ILE A 72 6.46 0.10 13.33
CA ILE A 72 7.83 0.31 13.83
C ILE A 72 7.82 0.92 15.24
N GLN A 73 6.98 1.92 15.50
CA GLN A 73 6.87 2.51 16.84
C GLN A 73 6.32 1.52 17.87
N LEU A 74 5.30 0.73 17.49
CA LEU A 74 4.75 -0.32 18.35
C LEU A 74 5.77 -1.40 18.68
N ALA A 75 6.77 -1.63 17.83
CA ALA A 75 7.80 -2.63 18.07
C ALA A 75 8.69 -2.32 19.29
N GLU A 76 8.76 -1.07 19.73
CA GLU A 76 9.51 -0.66 20.93
C GLU A 76 8.77 -0.98 22.23
N MET A 77 7.46 -1.18 22.17
CA MET A 77 6.65 -1.46 23.36
C MET A 77 6.92 -2.89 23.85
N SER A 78 6.96 -3.07 25.17
CA SER A 78 7.06 -4.41 25.77
C SER A 78 5.85 -5.28 25.40
N VAL A 79 4.65 -4.70 25.45
CA VAL A 79 3.39 -5.31 25.04
C VAL A 79 2.66 -4.38 24.08
N PRO A 80 2.73 -4.63 22.76
CA PRO A 80 2.00 -3.87 21.77
C PRO A 80 0.47 -4.03 21.97
N PRO A 81 -0.30 -2.93 21.92
CA PRO A 81 -1.75 -3.00 22.10
C PRO A 81 -2.40 -3.79 20.94
N ALA A 82 -2.97 -4.95 21.27
CA ALA A 82 -3.66 -5.80 20.30
C ALA A 82 -4.79 -5.06 19.56
N PHE A 83 -5.48 -4.14 20.23
CA PHE A 83 -6.54 -3.34 19.60
C PHE A 83 -6.04 -2.39 18.50
N VAL A 84 -4.73 -2.18 18.37
CA VAL A 84 -4.11 -1.43 17.26
C VAL A 84 -3.53 -2.39 16.22
N VAL A 85 -2.78 -3.41 16.66
CA VAL A 85 -2.12 -4.36 15.74
C VAL A 85 -3.14 -5.19 14.96
N GLN A 86 -4.23 -5.64 15.60
CA GLN A 86 -5.24 -6.50 14.97
C GLN A 86 -6.01 -5.79 13.83
N PRO A 87 -6.50 -4.54 13.98
CA PRO A 87 -7.08 -3.81 12.84
C PRO A 87 -6.10 -3.58 11.69
N ILE A 88 -4.81 -3.32 11.98
CA ILE A 88 -3.79 -3.20 10.93
C ILE A 88 -3.62 -4.54 10.20
N ALA A 89 -3.49 -5.65 10.93
CA ALA A 89 -3.40 -6.98 10.34
C ALA A 89 -4.61 -7.30 9.46
N PHE A 90 -5.82 -7.06 9.97
CA PHE A 90 -7.06 -7.34 9.28
C PHE A 90 -7.25 -6.46 8.02
N SER A 91 -6.96 -5.16 8.11
CA SER A 91 -7.03 -4.26 6.95
C SER A 91 -6.03 -4.65 5.85
N MET A 92 -4.80 -5.02 6.22
CA MET A 92 -3.78 -5.54 5.28
C MET A 92 -4.21 -6.87 4.66
N ALA A 93 -4.82 -7.78 5.43
CA ALA A 93 -5.33 -9.04 4.94
C ALA A 93 -6.47 -8.84 3.91
N MET A 94 -7.45 -8.00 4.24
CA MET A 94 -8.56 -7.66 3.35
C MET A 94 -8.07 -6.97 2.07
N ALA A 95 -7.15 -6.01 2.18
CA ALA A 95 -6.57 -5.34 1.03
C ALA A 95 -5.78 -6.30 0.13
N GLY A 96 -4.98 -7.18 0.72
CA GLY A 96 -4.26 -8.23 0.00
C GLY A 96 -5.20 -9.19 -0.71
N ALA A 97 -6.24 -9.67 -0.02
CA ALA A 97 -7.27 -10.54 -0.60
C ALA A 97 -8.01 -9.85 -1.76
N LEU A 98 -8.39 -8.58 -1.60
CA LEU A 98 -9.03 -7.78 -2.65
C LEU A 98 -8.13 -7.66 -3.89
N VAL A 99 -6.85 -7.32 -3.72
CA VAL A 99 -5.90 -7.21 -4.83
C VAL A 99 -5.69 -8.56 -5.51
N CYS A 100 -5.56 -9.64 -4.74
CA CYS A 100 -5.43 -11.00 -5.28
C CYS A 100 -6.64 -11.35 -6.13
N TYR A 101 -7.84 -11.19 -5.59
CA TYR A 101 -9.09 -11.48 -6.28
C TYR A 101 -9.28 -10.61 -7.53
N ALA A 102 -9.17 -9.29 -7.40
CA ALA A 102 -9.40 -8.34 -8.50
C ALA A 102 -8.40 -8.47 -9.65
N THR A 103 -7.22 -9.06 -9.40
CA THR A 103 -6.15 -9.21 -10.41
C THR A 103 -5.91 -10.67 -10.81
N ASN A 104 -6.76 -11.60 -10.38
CA ASN A 104 -6.56 -13.04 -10.55
C ASN A 104 -5.16 -13.51 -10.14
N GLY A 105 -4.64 -12.96 -9.04
CA GLY A 105 -3.31 -13.26 -8.48
C GLY A 105 -2.13 -12.71 -9.28
N ARG A 106 -2.35 -12.01 -10.40
CA ARG A 106 -1.28 -11.57 -11.31
C ARG A 106 -0.53 -10.32 -10.84
N HIS A 107 -1.11 -9.55 -9.91
CA HIS A 107 -0.47 -8.34 -9.40
C HIS A 107 0.29 -8.62 -8.10
N PRO A 108 1.62 -8.49 -8.04
CA PRO A 108 2.43 -8.93 -6.89
C PRO A 108 2.12 -8.21 -5.57
N GLY A 109 1.44 -7.06 -5.63
CA GLY A 109 1.04 -6.29 -4.45
C GLY A 109 0.19 -7.08 -3.44
N TRP A 110 -0.57 -8.10 -3.86
CA TRP A 110 -1.33 -8.92 -2.91
C TRP A 110 -0.42 -9.65 -1.92
N ALA A 111 0.73 -10.15 -2.39
CA ALA A 111 1.65 -10.94 -1.57
C ALA A 111 2.32 -10.07 -0.52
N GLY A 112 2.69 -8.83 -0.89
CA GLY A 112 3.26 -7.86 0.06
C GLY A 112 2.28 -7.50 1.18
N LEU A 113 1.02 -7.21 0.84
CA LEU A 113 -0.01 -6.87 1.82
C LEU A 113 -0.35 -8.05 2.76
N LEU A 114 -0.51 -9.27 2.22
CA LEU A 114 -0.70 -10.46 3.05
C LEU A 114 0.52 -10.77 3.91
N GLY A 115 1.74 -10.52 3.41
CA GLY A 115 2.97 -10.65 4.18
C GLY A 115 2.97 -9.74 5.41
N VAL A 116 2.57 -8.47 5.27
CA VAL A 116 2.40 -7.55 6.42
C VAL A 116 1.37 -8.11 7.39
N ALA A 117 0.22 -8.58 6.90
CA ALA A 117 -0.84 -9.13 7.75
C ALA A 117 -0.37 -10.34 8.57
N VAL A 118 0.33 -11.29 7.94
CA VAL A 118 0.87 -12.49 8.60
C VAL A 118 1.91 -12.11 9.65
N LEU A 119 2.83 -11.18 9.33
CA LEU A 119 3.82 -10.72 10.30
C LEU A 119 3.17 -10.03 11.51
N CYS A 120 2.14 -9.21 11.30
CA CYS A 120 1.38 -8.61 12.40
C CYS A 120 0.60 -9.64 13.22
N TRP A 121 0.12 -10.72 12.59
CA TRP A 121 -0.63 -11.78 13.28
C TRP A 121 0.25 -12.66 14.17
N LEU A 122 1.52 -12.83 13.79
CA LEU A 122 2.49 -13.66 14.49
C LEU A 122 3.33 -12.88 15.53
N ALA A 123 3.25 -11.55 15.53
CA ALA A 123 3.95 -10.67 16.46
C ALA A 123 3.24 -10.56 17.82
#